data_AF-A0A424NB43-F1
#
_entry.id   AF-A0A424NB43-F1
#
_cell.length_a   1.000
_cell.length_b   1.000
_cell.length_c   1.000
_cell.angle_alpha   90.00
_cell.angle_beta   90.00
_cell.angle_gamma   90.00
#
_symmetry.space_group_name_H-M   'P 1'
#
loop_
_entity.id
_entity.type
_entity.pdbx_description
1 polymer ?
#
loop_
_entity_poly.entity_id
_entity_poly.type
_entity_poly.pdbx_seq_one_letter_code
_entity_poly.pdbx_strand_id
1 'polypeptide(L)'
;MEYIGLLGLFGLIGLIGLVDRVDPSSNGGAIRLLGLLGFIGLGGFWFPSFGAFGAFGALGLHNHQKKRYARLAYFGWLGLIGPILALQTSL
;
A
#
# COMPACT_ATOMS: atom_id res chain seq x y z
N MET A 1 -18.89 3.35 7.89
CA MET A 1 -17.86 4.24 7.34
C MET A 1 -16.56 4.26 8.16
N GLU A 2 -16.60 4.04 9.50
CA GLU A 2 -15.40 4.10 10.36
C GLU A 2 -14.26 3.13 9.98
N TYR A 3 -14.56 1.90 9.58
CA TYR A 3 -13.52 0.88 9.35
C TYR A 3 -12.84 0.96 7.98
N ILE A 4 -13.30 1.82 7.06
CA ILE A 4 -12.73 1.92 5.71
C ILE A 4 -11.27 2.40 5.76
N GLY A 5 -10.93 3.26 6.73
CA GLY A 5 -9.55 3.71 6.97
C GLY A 5 -8.59 2.57 7.31
N LEU A 6 -9.08 1.49 7.92
CA LEU A 6 -8.26 0.33 8.30
C LEU A 6 -7.82 -0.51 7.09
N LEU A 7 -8.46 -0.37 5.93
CA LEU A 7 -8.01 -1.00 4.69
C LEU A 7 -6.59 -0.54 4.32
N GLY A 8 -6.18 0.64 4.78
CA GLY A 8 -4.81 1.13 4.67
C GLY A 8 -3.73 0.22 5.23
N LEU A 9 -4.07 -0.57 6.26
CA LEU A 9 -3.11 -1.43 6.95
C LEU A 9 -2.60 -2.56 6.04
N PHE A 10 -3.35 -2.95 5.00
CA PHE A 10 -2.86 -3.87 3.97
C PHE A 10 -1.62 -3.32 3.25
N GLY A 11 -1.41 -2.00 3.24
CA GLY A 11 -0.24 -1.34 2.70
C GLY A 11 1.07 -1.75 3.38
N LEU A 12 1.03 -2.10 4.67
CA LEU A 12 2.21 -2.52 5.43
C LEU A 12 2.80 -3.84 4.91
N ILE A 13 2.02 -4.64 4.17
CA ILE A 13 2.52 -5.83 3.47
C ILE A 13 3.66 -5.46 2.50
N GLY A 14 3.64 -4.24 1.94
CA GLY A 14 4.71 -3.69 1.10
C GLY A 14 6.09 -3.72 1.74
N LEU A 15 6.17 -3.67 3.08
CA LEU A 15 7.42 -3.68 3.84
C LEU A 15 8.13 -5.04 3.82
N ILE A 16 7.46 -6.11 3.38
CA ILE A 16 8.11 -7.41 3.18
C ILE A 16 9.31 -7.28 2.24
N GLY A 17 9.26 -6.41 1.24
CA GLY A 17 10.37 -6.19 0.30
C GLY A 17 11.59 -5.48 0.92
N LEU A 18 11.45 -4.86 2.10
CA LEU A 18 12.57 -4.30 2.86
C LEU A 18 13.26 -5.38 3.72
N VAL A 19 12.49 -6.34 4.21
CA VAL A 19 12.97 -7.47 5.04
C VAL A 19 13.55 -8.58 4.17
N ASP A 20 12.78 -9.04 3.18
CA ASP A 20 13.17 -10.04 2.20
C ASP A 20 13.64 -9.30 0.93
N ARG A 21 14.92 -8.93 0.96
CA ARG A 21 15.50 -8.06 -0.07
C ARG A 21 15.55 -8.78 -1.41
N VAL A 22 15.23 -8.05 -2.46
CA VAL A 22 15.40 -8.51 -3.84
C VAL A 22 16.84 -8.22 -4.29
N ASP A 23 17.31 -8.99 -5.28
CA ASP A 23 18.59 -8.77 -5.94
C ASP A 23 18.77 -7.27 -6.34
N PRO A 24 19.89 -6.62 -5.98
CA PRO A 24 20.16 -5.22 -6.32
C PRO A 24 20.19 -4.94 -7.83
N SER A 25 20.50 -5.94 -8.65
CA SER A 25 20.48 -5.83 -10.12
C SER A 25 19.07 -5.89 -10.71
N SER A 26 18.06 -6.24 -9.89
CA SER A 26 16.67 -6.31 -10.32
C SER A 26 16.08 -4.92 -10.46
N ASN A 27 15.55 -4.63 -11.65
CA ASN A 27 14.83 -3.40 -11.97
C ASN A 27 13.66 -3.15 -10.99
N GLY A 28 13.18 -1.90 -10.90
CA GLY A 28 11.98 -1.57 -10.11
C GLY A 28 12.22 -1.22 -8.64
N GLY A 29 13.43 -0.76 -8.27
CA GLY A 29 13.71 -0.23 -6.92
C GLY A 29 12.75 0.90 -6.52
N ALA A 30 12.38 1.78 -7.45
CA ALA A 30 11.41 2.85 -7.21
C ALA A 30 10.01 2.31 -6.84
N ILE A 31 9.57 1.23 -7.49
CA ILE A 31 8.29 0.59 -7.15
C ILE A 31 8.35 0.05 -5.72
N ARG A 32 9.46 -0.56 -5.30
CA ARG A 32 9.62 -1.09 -3.93
C ARG A 32 9.53 -0.02 -2.85
N LEU A 33 9.96 1.21 -3.15
CA LEU A 33 9.79 2.35 -2.24
C LEU A 33 8.32 2.70 -1.99
N LEU A 34 7.40 2.33 -2.89
CA LEU A 34 5.96 2.43 -2.62
C LEU A 34 5.59 1.68 -1.35
N GLY A 35 6.32 0.62 -0.96
CA GLY A 35 6.15 -0.07 0.33
C GLY A 35 6.13 0.86 1.54
N LEU A 36 6.87 1.96 1.49
CA LEU A 36 6.89 2.97 2.55
C LEU A 36 5.57 3.75 2.66
N LEU A 37 4.78 3.84 1.58
CA LEU A 37 3.43 4.42 1.62
C LEU A 37 2.51 3.63 2.55
N GLY A 38 2.82 2.36 2.87
CA GLY A 38 2.10 1.58 3.87
C GLY A 38 2.00 2.28 5.23
N PHE A 39 3.01 3.09 5.61
CA PHE A 39 2.97 3.87 6.85
C PHE A 39 1.89 4.95 6.85
N ILE A 40 1.51 5.47 5.67
CA ILE A 40 0.40 6.44 5.54
C ILE A 40 -0.92 5.81 5.99
N GLY A 41 -1.06 4.48 5.85
CA GLY A 41 -2.23 3.74 6.30
C GLY A 41 -2.49 3.81 7.79
N LEU A 42 -1.45 4.07 8.61
CA LEU A 42 -1.61 4.33 10.04
C LEU A 42 -2.35 5.64 10.30
N GLY A 43 -2.29 6.61 9.38
CA GLY A 43 -3.12 7.81 9.42
C GLY A 43 -4.62 7.52 9.36
N GLY A 44 -5.01 6.31 8.91
CA GLY A 44 -6.39 5.82 8.85
C GLY A 44 -7.12 5.75 10.18
N PHE A 45 -6.40 5.72 11.31
CA PHE A 45 -7.00 5.80 12.64
C PHE A 45 -7.62 7.18 12.94
N TRP A 46 -7.12 8.25 12.29
CA TRP A 46 -7.62 9.61 12.45
C TRP A 46 -8.38 10.11 11.22
N PHE A 47 -7.95 9.70 10.02
CA PHE A 47 -8.48 10.17 8.75
C PHE A 47 -8.73 8.99 7.80
N PRO A 48 -9.99 8.57 7.62
CA PRO A 48 -10.35 7.42 6.80
C PRO A 48 -9.78 7.47 5.36
N SER A 49 -9.76 8.65 4.73
CA SER A 49 -9.25 8.84 3.37
C SER A 49 -7.74 8.56 3.28
N PHE A 50 -6.94 9.09 4.21
CA PHE A 50 -5.50 8.80 4.32
C PHE A 50 -5.24 7.33 4.64
N GLY A 51 -6.09 6.73 5.47
CA GLY A 51 -6.10 5.29 5.72
C GLY A 51 -6.12 4.52 4.42
N ALA A 52 -7.17 4.68 3.61
CA ALA A 52 -7.29 3.96 2.36
C ALA A 52 -6.09 4.19 1.41
N PHE A 53 -5.53 5.40 1.30
CA PHE A 53 -4.31 5.65 0.53
C PHE A 53 -3.11 4.78 0.94
N GLY A 54 -3.01 4.43 2.22
CA GLY A 54 -1.96 3.56 2.73
C GLY A 54 -1.88 2.21 2.04
N ALA A 55 -3.01 1.68 1.54
CA ALA A 55 -3.05 0.39 0.89
C ALA A 55 -2.13 0.31 -0.34
N PHE A 56 -1.90 1.42 -1.05
CA PHE A 56 -0.93 1.50 -2.16
C PHE A 56 0.48 1.03 -1.78
N GLY A 57 0.81 1.02 -0.48
CA GLY A 57 2.01 0.39 0.05
C GLY A 57 2.26 -1.02 -0.47
N ALA A 58 1.21 -1.84 -0.60
CA ALA A 58 1.34 -3.22 -1.06
C ALA A 58 1.86 -3.31 -2.52
N LEU A 59 1.64 -2.30 -3.37
CA LEU A 59 2.18 -2.26 -4.74
C LEU A 59 3.71 -2.34 -4.76
N GLY A 60 4.39 -2.03 -3.67
CA GLY A 60 5.84 -2.18 -3.54
C GLY A 60 6.34 -3.61 -3.77
N LEU A 61 5.48 -4.62 -3.63
CA LEU A 61 5.82 -6.01 -3.91
C LEU A 61 5.62 -6.44 -5.36
N HIS A 62 5.08 -5.58 -6.24
CA HIS A 62 4.66 -5.97 -7.59
C HIS A 62 5.80 -6.63 -8.38
N ASN A 63 7.02 -6.12 -8.25
CA ASN A 63 8.21 -6.66 -8.92
C ASN A 63 9.11 -7.51 -8.00
N HIS A 64 8.52 -8.20 -7.02
CA HIS A 64 9.26 -9.11 -6.15
C HIS A 64 9.48 -10.47 -6.84
N GLN A 65 10.70 -11.01 -6.80
CA GLN A 65 11.06 -12.28 -7.46
C GLN A 65 10.19 -13.46 -7.00
N LYS A 66 9.90 -13.51 -5.70
CA LYS A 66 8.96 -14.48 -5.12
C LYS A 66 7.53 -14.16 -5.55
N LYS A 67 6.96 -14.98 -6.46
CA LYS A 67 5.58 -14.86 -6.96
C LYS A 67 4.52 -14.76 -5.86
N ARG A 68 4.75 -15.38 -4.70
CA ARG A 68 3.86 -15.27 -3.53
C ARG A 68 3.68 -13.81 -3.09
N TYR A 69 4.75 -13.03 -3.06
CA TYR A 69 4.70 -11.64 -2.62
C TYR A 69 4.20 -10.71 -3.72
N ALA A 70 4.57 -10.97 -4.98
CA ALA A 70 4.01 -10.25 -6.11
C ALA A 70 2.48 -10.32 -6.16
N ARG A 71 1.88 -11.45 -5.78
CA ARG A 71 0.42 -11.56 -5.63
C ARG A 71 -0.17 -10.69 -4.52
N LEU A 72 0.58 -10.40 -3.45
CA LEU A 72 0.11 -9.51 -2.40
C LEU A 72 0.05 -8.05 -2.87
N ALA A 73 0.77 -7.70 -3.93
CA ALA A 73 0.70 -6.36 -4.52
C ALA A 73 -0.70 -5.99 -5.01
N TYR A 74 -1.56 -6.96 -5.35
CA TYR A 74 -2.94 -6.69 -5.76
C TYR A 74 -3.78 -6.03 -4.67
N PHE A 75 -3.47 -6.26 -3.38
CA PHE A 75 -4.12 -5.51 -2.29
C PHE A 75 -3.84 -4.01 -2.36
N GLY A 76 -2.79 -3.61 -3.09
CA GLY A 76 -2.47 -2.21 -3.30
C GLY A 76 -3.52 -1.42 -4.06
N TRP A 77 -4.33 -2.10 -4.88
CA TRP A 77 -5.44 -1.47 -5.58
C TRP A 77 -6.59 -1.03 -4.67
N LEU A 78 -6.67 -1.55 -3.44
CA LEU A 78 -7.59 -1.02 -2.42
C LEU A 78 -7.30 0.46 -2.12
N GLY A 79 -6.10 0.95 -2.45
CA GLY A 79 -5.72 2.35 -2.36
C GLY A 79 -6.62 3.31 -3.15
N LEU A 80 -7.26 2.83 -4.21
CA LEU A 80 -8.20 3.63 -5.02
C LEU A 80 -9.45 4.04 -4.25
N ILE A 81 -9.77 3.38 -3.13
CA ILE A 81 -10.87 3.77 -2.26
C ILE A 81 -10.59 5.14 -1.60
N GLY A 82 -9.32 5.47 -1.36
CA GLY A 82 -8.91 6.74 -0.74
C GLY A 82 -9.33 7.98 -1.53
N PRO A 83 -8.96 8.09 -2.82
CA PRO A 83 -9.44 9.17 -3.69
C PRO A 83 -10.96 9.28 -3.77
N ILE A 84 -11.66 8.14 -3.90
CA ILE A 84 -13.13 8.12 -3.97
C ILE A 84 -13.73 8.69 -2.68
N LEU A 85 -13.20 8.28 -1.52
CA LEU A 85 -13.67 8.77 -0.22
C LEU A 85 -13.34 10.25 -0.03
N ALA A 86 -12.14 10.69 -0.44
CA ALA A 86 -11.74 12.09 -0.39
C ALA A 86 -12.69 12.98 -1.22
N LEU A 87 -13.03 12.54 -2.43
CA LEU A 87 -13.97 13.25 -3.31
C LEU A 87 -15.38 13.33 -2.71
N GLN A 88 -15.86 12.25 -2.09
CA GLN A 88 -17.17 12.23 -1.41
C GLN A 88 -17.21 13.17 -0.20
N THR A 89 -16.11 13.34 0.53
CA THR A 89 -16.04 14.25 1.69
C THR A 89 -15.86 15.72 1.32
N SER A 90 -15.49 16.02 0.07
CA SER A 90 -15.28 17.40 -0.42
C SER A 90 -16.49 18.02 -1.13
N LEU A 91 -17.60 17.27 -1.25
CA LEU A 91 -18.89 17.69 -1.81
C LEU A 91 -19.92 17.87 -0.69
#